data_AF-A0A7S0FDF0-F1
#
_entry.id   AF-A0A7S0FDF0-F1
#
_cell.length_a   1.000
_cell.length_b   1.000
_cell.length_c   1.000
_cell.angle_alpha   90.00
_cell.angle_beta   90.00
_cell.angle_gamma   90.00
#
_symmetry.space_group_name_H-M   'P 1'
#
loop_
_entity.id
_entity.type
_entity.pdbx_description
1 polymer ?
#
loop_
_entity_poly.entity_id
_entity_poly.type
_entity_poly.pdbx_seq_one_letter_code
_entity_poly.pdbx_strand_id
1 'polypeptide(L)'
;HYVKFYWGTEEVLMPVYTTTKEACQKHPDAVTFINFASFRSVHETTIEAMKYPQIKTVAIIAEGVPEQQTRELIKMAEMKEVGMIGPATVGGIKPGCIRIGNTGGMLDNIVMSRLYRPGSVAYVSKSGGMSNELNNIICRNSNGVYEGVAIGGDRYPGSRFIDHLLRYQDDPGAKILLLLGEVGGIDEYDVMKAVKSGRIDKPVIAWCVGTCASCFATEVQFGHAGAQARGKMETAAAKNAAMKEAGMIVPDSFDKLPETIRSIYTKMVEEGDIVEEPEGETPQVPMDYTWAKKLGLVRKPANFISSISDDRGEELTYCGITITEVFTSNLGVGGVLGLLWFRRKLAPECCKFIEMVLMVTADH
;
A
#
# COMPACT_ATOMS: atom_id res chain seq x y z
N HIS A 1 10.75 -23.20 -3.48
CA HIS A 1 12.03 -22.82 -2.82
C HIS A 1 11.70 -22.13 -1.50
N TYR A 2 12.68 -21.67 -0.72
CA TYR A 2 12.43 -20.94 0.53
C TYR A 2 13.04 -19.54 0.46
N VAL A 3 12.37 -18.57 1.07
CA VAL A 3 12.86 -17.20 1.24
C VAL A 3 13.04 -16.93 2.73
N LYS A 4 14.13 -16.23 3.06
CA LYS A 4 14.48 -15.88 4.42
C LYS A 4 13.78 -14.60 4.85
N PHE A 5 13.21 -14.61 6.05
CA PHE A 5 12.53 -13.49 6.70
C PHE A 5 13.01 -13.35 8.15
N TYR A 6 12.59 -12.27 8.81
CA TYR A 6 12.85 -12.04 10.24
C TYR A 6 11.57 -12.17 11.07
N TRP A 7 11.67 -12.89 12.18
CA TRP A 7 10.70 -12.88 13.27
C TRP A 7 11.38 -12.24 14.50
N GLY A 8 11.17 -10.93 14.67
CA GLY A 8 11.94 -10.13 15.62
C GLY A 8 13.40 -10.06 15.19
N THR A 9 14.29 -10.79 15.90
CA THR A 9 15.73 -10.87 15.57
C THR A 9 16.14 -12.23 14.99
N GLU A 10 15.22 -13.20 14.98
CA GLU A 10 15.48 -14.55 14.49
C GLU A 10 15.19 -14.65 12.99
N GLU A 11 16.03 -15.39 12.26
CA GLU A 11 15.79 -15.69 10.87
C GLU A 11 14.85 -16.89 10.73
N VAL A 12 13.79 -16.74 9.93
CA VAL A 12 12.82 -17.80 9.62
C VAL A 12 12.73 -18.02 8.11
N LEU A 13 12.33 -19.23 7.70
CA LEU A 13 12.20 -19.59 6.29
C LEU A 13 10.73 -19.72 5.90
N MET A 14 10.31 -18.96 4.90
CA MET A 14 8.96 -19.04 4.33
C MET A 14 8.98 -19.80 3.00
N PRO A 15 8.10 -20.81 2.82
CA PRO A 15 8.05 -21.56 1.58
C PRO A 15 7.46 -20.72 0.44
N VAL A 16 8.05 -20.85 -0.75
CA VAL A 16 7.56 -20.26 -1.99
C VAL A 16 7.21 -21.38 -2.96
N TYR A 17 5.94 -21.38 -3.36
CA TYR A 17 5.35 -22.36 -4.27
C TYR A 17 5.19 -21.79 -5.67
N THR A 18 5.23 -22.68 -6.67
CA THR A 18 5.03 -22.29 -8.07
C THR A 18 3.55 -22.16 -8.44
N THR A 19 2.66 -22.83 -7.70
CA THR A 19 1.21 -22.82 -7.98
C THR A 19 0.40 -22.56 -6.72
N THR A 20 -0.74 -21.87 -6.88
CA THR A 20 -1.71 -21.65 -5.81
C THR A 20 -2.24 -22.97 -5.26
N LYS A 21 -2.42 -23.98 -6.13
CA LYS A 21 -2.83 -25.34 -5.76
C LYS A 21 -1.95 -25.95 -4.69
N GLU A 22 -0.64 -25.97 -4.93
CA GLU A 22 0.32 -26.57 -3.99
C GLU A 22 0.36 -25.81 -2.67
N ALA A 23 0.33 -24.47 -2.73
CA ALA A 23 0.30 -23.61 -1.55
C ALA A 23 -0.92 -23.90 -0.67
N CYS A 24 -2.13 -23.91 -1.26
CA CYS A 24 -3.38 -24.17 -0.54
C CYS A 24 -3.44 -25.60 0.02
N GLN A 25 -2.88 -26.60 -0.67
CA GLN A 25 -2.81 -27.98 -0.17
C GLN A 25 -1.90 -28.11 1.05
N LYS A 26 -0.77 -27.40 1.07
CA LYS A 26 0.19 -27.43 2.18
C LYS A 26 -0.19 -26.53 3.36
N HIS A 27 -1.03 -25.52 3.12
CA HIS A 27 -1.48 -24.55 4.12
C HIS A 27 -3.02 -24.45 4.13
N PRO A 28 -3.72 -25.48 4.66
CA PRO A 28 -5.18 -25.52 4.72
C PRO A 28 -5.79 -24.43 5.62
N ASP A 29 -5.00 -23.86 6.52
CA ASP A 29 -5.33 -22.80 7.48
C ASP A 29 -5.20 -21.39 6.90
N ALA A 30 -4.59 -21.23 5.73
CA ALA A 30 -4.48 -19.93 5.06
C ALA A 30 -5.85 -19.49 4.50
N VAL A 31 -6.44 -18.48 5.14
CA VAL A 31 -7.77 -17.94 4.76
C VAL A 31 -7.73 -16.65 3.94
N THR A 32 -6.59 -15.96 3.93
CA THR A 32 -6.43 -14.67 3.24
C THR A 32 -5.43 -14.79 2.11
N PHE A 33 -5.83 -14.38 0.90
CA PHE A 33 -4.96 -14.32 -0.28
C PHE A 33 -4.66 -12.87 -0.65
N ILE A 34 -3.39 -12.45 -0.52
CA ILE A 34 -2.96 -11.09 -0.85
C ILE A 34 -2.35 -11.10 -2.25
N ASN A 35 -3.07 -10.53 -3.22
CA ASN A 35 -2.73 -10.61 -4.63
C ASN A 35 -1.93 -9.39 -5.11
N PHE A 36 -0.61 -9.58 -5.24
CA PHE A 36 0.34 -8.63 -5.82
C PHE A 36 0.57 -8.82 -7.34
N ALA A 37 -0.25 -9.63 -8.01
CA ALA A 37 -0.18 -9.78 -9.46
C ALA A 37 -0.39 -8.43 -10.17
N SER A 38 0.20 -8.26 -11.35
CA SER A 38 0.00 -7.05 -12.16
C SER A 38 -1.45 -6.95 -12.64
N PHE A 39 -1.91 -5.75 -13.02
CA PHE A 39 -3.26 -5.55 -13.57
C PHE A 39 -3.58 -6.46 -14.78
N ARG A 40 -2.55 -6.95 -15.49
CA ARG A 40 -2.68 -7.86 -16.64
C ARG A 40 -3.00 -9.31 -16.24
N SER A 41 -2.60 -9.74 -15.04
CA SER A 41 -2.70 -11.13 -14.57
C SER A 41 -3.56 -11.29 -13.32
N VAL A 42 -3.98 -10.18 -12.71
CA VAL A 42 -4.72 -10.18 -11.44
C VAL A 42 -6.11 -10.82 -11.56
N HIS A 43 -6.74 -10.72 -12.73
CA HIS A 43 -8.03 -11.35 -13.00
C HIS A 43 -7.94 -12.88 -12.90
N GLU A 44 -7.02 -13.48 -13.67
CA GLU A 44 -6.84 -14.94 -13.72
C GLU A 44 -6.40 -15.51 -12.37
N THR A 45 -5.45 -14.84 -11.71
CA THR A 45 -4.92 -15.27 -10.40
C THR A 45 -5.98 -15.17 -9.29
N THR A 46 -6.84 -14.16 -9.33
CA THR A 46 -7.95 -14.03 -8.36
C THR A 46 -9.01 -15.11 -8.57
N ILE A 47 -9.38 -15.38 -9.83
CA ILE A 47 -10.28 -16.50 -10.17
C ILE A 47 -9.69 -17.82 -9.69
N GLU A 48 -8.39 -18.04 -9.89
CA GLU A 48 -7.71 -19.24 -9.40
C GLU A 48 -7.78 -19.35 -7.87
N ALA A 49 -7.47 -18.28 -7.14
CA ALA A 49 -7.53 -18.26 -5.68
C ALA A 49 -8.95 -18.57 -5.15
N MET A 50 -9.99 -18.00 -5.77
CA MET A 50 -11.38 -18.24 -5.39
C MET A 50 -11.89 -19.66 -5.73
N LYS A 51 -11.12 -20.49 -6.44
CA LYS A 51 -11.46 -21.93 -6.59
C LYS A 51 -11.29 -22.70 -5.28
N TYR A 52 -10.45 -22.22 -4.36
CA TYR A 52 -10.13 -22.92 -3.12
C TYR A 52 -11.06 -22.45 -1.98
N PRO A 53 -11.94 -23.32 -1.43
CA PRO A 53 -12.95 -22.92 -0.44
C PRO A 53 -12.40 -22.38 0.89
N GLN A 54 -11.14 -22.67 1.20
CA GLN A 54 -10.45 -22.16 2.39
C GLN A 54 -10.18 -20.66 2.33
N ILE A 55 -10.06 -20.09 1.12
CA ILE A 55 -9.84 -18.66 0.94
C ILE A 55 -11.14 -17.92 1.20
N LYS A 56 -11.17 -17.13 2.26
CA LYS A 56 -12.32 -16.33 2.70
C LYS A 56 -12.17 -14.85 2.39
N THR A 57 -10.96 -14.38 2.15
CA THR A 57 -10.69 -12.99 1.78
C THR A 57 -9.60 -12.90 0.74
N VAL A 58 -9.84 -12.10 -0.30
CA VAL A 58 -8.84 -11.72 -1.29
C VAL A 58 -8.60 -10.22 -1.23
N ALA A 59 -7.34 -9.80 -1.15
CA ALA A 59 -6.94 -8.41 -1.27
C ALA A 59 -6.25 -8.19 -2.62
N ILE A 60 -6.79 -7.32 -3.47
CA ILE A 60 -6.30 -7.05 -4.82
C ILE A 60 -5.54 -5.73 -4.84
N ILE A 61 -4.21 -5.80 -4.90
CA ILE A 61 -3.35 -4.60 -4.79
C ILE A 61 -3.24 -3.85 -6.12
N ALA A 62 -3.38 -4.56 -7.25
CA ALA A 62 -3.19 -4.00 -8.58
C ALA A 62 -4.13 -2.82 -8.87
N GLU A 63 -3.57 -1.75 -9.41
CA GLU A 63 -4.31 -0.60 -9.95
C GLU A 63 -4.40 -0.71 -11.47
N GLY A 64 -5.50 -0.21 -12.06
CA GLY A 64 -5.74 -0.24 -13.50
C GLY A 64 -6.35 -1.55 -14.01
N VAL A 65 -7.11 -2.25 -13.16
CA VAL A 65 -7.86 -3.44 -13.57
C VAL A 65 -9.07 -3.01 -14.40
N PRO A 66 -9.29 -3.57 -15.61
CA PRO A 66 -10.46 -3.23 -16.41
C PRO A 66 -11.78 -3.41 -15.63
N GLU A 67 -12.66 -2.41 -15.67
CA GLU A 67 -13.93 -2.40 -14.93
C GLU A 67 -14.81 -3.64 -15.18
N GLN A 68 -14.78 -4.18 -16.41
CA GLN A 68 -15.49 -5.42 -16.72
C GLN A 68 -14.96 -6.61 -15.93
N GLN A 69 -13.63 -6.79 -15.90
CA GLN A 69 -12.98 -7.87 -15.15
C GLN A 69 -13.28 -7.74 -13.65
N THR A 70 -13.21 -6.52 -13.11
CA THR A 70 -13.55 -6.29 -11.70
C THR A 70 -14.99 -6.67 -11.38
N ARG A 71 -15.96 -6.36 -12.25
CA ARG A 71 -17.36 -6.78 -12.07
C ARG A 71 -17.55 -8.30 -12.15
N GLU A 72 -16.80 -8.99 -13.02
CA GLU A 72 -16.80 -10.46 -13.08
C GLU A 72 -16.25 -11.07 -11.78
N LEU A 73 -15.17 -10.49 -11.23
CA LEU A 73 -14.60 -10.90 -9.94
C LEU A 73 -15.57 -10.65 -8.78
N ILE A 74 -16.23 -9.49 -8.73
CA ILE A 74 -17.25 -9.17 -7.70
C ILE A 74 -18.35 -10.23 -7.72
N LYS A 75 -18.93 -10.51 -8.88
CA LYS A 75 -19.99 -11.52 -9.01
C LYS A 75 -19.51 -12.90 -8.56
N MET A 76 -18.27 -13.27 -8.89
CA MET A 76 -17.68 -14.53 -8.44
C MET A 76 -17.47 -14.58 -6.93
N ALA A 77 -17.00 -13.48 -6.33
CA ALA A 77 -16.79 -13.33 -4.90
C ALA A 77 -18.10 -13.46 -4.13
N GLU A 78 -19.17 -12.79 -4.59
CA GLU A 78 -20.52 -12.91 -4.05
C GLU A 78 -21.05 -14.35 -4.10
N MET A 79 -20.98 -15.00 -5.27
CA MET A 79 -21.44 -16.40 -5.42
C MET A 79 -20.69 -17.39 -4.54
N LYS A 80 -19.46 -17.07 -4.14
CA LYS A 80 -18.59 -17.94 -3.33
C LYS A 80 -18.47 -17.48 -1.88
N GLU A 81 -19.15 -16.40 -1.51
CA GLU A 81 -19.08 -15.79 -0.17
C GLU A 81 -17.64 -15.47 0.26
N VAL A 82 -16.85 -14.94 -0.68
CA VAL A 82 -15.46 -14.51 -0.45
C VAL A 82 -15.42 -12.99 -0.33
N GLY A 83 -14.86 -12.47 0.76
CA GLY A 83 -14.63 -11.03 0.90
C GLY A 83 -13.55 -10.54 -0.07
N MET A 84 -13.75 -9.38 -0.69
CA MET A 84 -12.80 -8.81 -1.64
C MET A 84 -12.47 -7.36 -1.28
N ILE A 85 -11.20 -7.08 -0.95
CA ILE A 85 -10.71 -5.71 -0.69
C ILE A 85 -9.90 -5.25 -1.90
N GLY A 86 -10.21 -4.10 -2.48
CA GLY A 86 -9.64 -3.63 -3.75
C GLY A 86 -10.53 -3.96 -4.96
N PRO A 87 -10.08 -3.75 -6.21
CA PRO A 87 -8.69 -3.46 -6.63
C PRO A 87 -8.23 -2.04 -6.31
N ALA A 88 -7.01 -1.69 -6.71
CA ALA A 88 -6.39 -0.38 -6.49
C ALA A 88 -6.36 0.02 -5.01
N THR A 89 -5.93 -0.90 -4.14
CA THR A 89 -5.86 -0.67 -2.69
C THR A 89 -4.49 -1.03 -2.13
N VAL A 90 -4.12 -0.39 -1.01
CA VAL A 90 -3.02 -0.85 -0.14
C VAL A 90 -3.44 -2.01 0.75
N GLY A 91 -4.74 -2.23 0.91
CA GLY A 91 -5.36 -3.25 1.76
C GLY A 91 -6.05 -2.64 2.98
N GLY A 92 -5.67 -3.13 4.17
CA GLY A 92 -6.23 -2.73 5.45
C GLY A 92 -5.35 -3.20 6.60
N ILE A 93 -5.64 -2.68 7.80
CA ILE A 93 -4.94 -3.00 9.03
C ILE A 93 -5.94 -3.14 10.17
N LYS A 94 -5.80 -4.23 10.93
CA LYS A 94 -6.43 -4.42 12.24
C LYS A 94 -5.32 -4.45 13.29
N PRO A 95 -5.03 -3.32 13.95
CA PRO A 95 -3.93 -3.22 14.91
C PRO A 95 -3.93 -4.34 15.96
N GLY A 96 -2.77 -4.93 16.19
CA GLY A 96 -2.60 -6.09 17.07
C GLY A 96 -3.05 -7.44 16.48
N CYS A 97 -3.60 -7.47 15.27
CA CYS A 97 -4.08 -8.70 14.63
C CYS A 97 -3.42 -8.99 13.28
N ILE A 98 -3.75 -8.21 12.25
CA ILE A 98 -3.31 -8.48 10.88
C ILE A 98 -3.15 -7.17 10.08
N ARG A 99 -2.16 -7.18 9.19
CA ARG A 99 -1.89 -6.10 8.24
C ARG A 99 -1.80 -6.68 6.84
N ILE A 100 -2.57 -6.13 5.91
CA ILE A 100 -2.54 -6.54 4.51
C ILE A 100 -1.41 -5.79 3.80
N GLY A 101 -0.42 -6.54 3.33
CA GLY A 101 0.66 -6.04 2.49
C GLY A 101 1.41 -4.86 3.10
N ASN A 102 1.37 -3.73 2.39
CA ASN A 102 2.12 -2.51 2.70
C ASN A 102 1.32 -1.48 3.51
N THR A 103 0.10 -1.80 3.94
CA THR A 103 -0.74 -0.88 4.73
C THR A 103 0.01 -0.39 5.98
N GLY A 104 0.02 0.92 6.24
CA GLY A 104 0.74 1.49 7.39
C GLY A 104 2.25 1.66 7.21
N GLY A 105 2.83 1.21 6.09
CA GLY A 105 4.23 1.48 5.73
C GLY A 105 5.27 0.76 6.59
N MET A 106 6.40 1.45 6.82
CA MET A 106 7.52 0.93 7.62
C MET A 106 7.16 0.87 9.11
N LEU A 107 7.92 0.08 9.87
CA LEU A 107 7.68 -0.11 11.31
C LEU A 107 7.71 1.19 12.12
N ASP A 108 8.56 2.14 11.74
CA ASP A 108 8.59 3.47 12.38
C ASP A 108 7.20 4.12 12.37
N ASN A 109 6.48 4.05 11.25
CA ASN A 109 5.13 4.60 11.15
C ASN A 109 4.09 3.76 11.90
N ILE A 110 4.23 2.43 11.91
CA ILE A 110 3.39 1.53 12.72
C ILE A 110 3.48 1.90 14.21
N VAL A 111 4.70 2.15 14.70
CA VAL A 111 4.96 2.56 16.08
C VAL A 111 4.45 3.98 16.35
N MET A 112 4.81 4.96 15.50
CA MET A 112 4.38 6.35 15.66
C MET A 112 2.85 6.50 15.64
N SER A 113 2.16 5.68 14.85
CA SER A 113 0.71 5.67 14.73
C SER A 113 0.02 4.71 15.72
N ARG A 114 0.76 4.10 16.64
CA ARG A 114 0.28 3.13 17.65
C ARG A 114 -0.54 1.96 17.05
N LEU A 115 -0.17 1.52 15.85
CA LEU A 115 -0.89 0.48 15.09
C LEU A 115 -0.53 -0.96 15.53
N TYR A 116 0.24 -1.11 16.61
CA TYR A 116 0.55 -2.40 17.22
C TYR A 116 -0.49 -2.86 18.25
N ARG A 117 -1.43 -1.97 18.64
CA ARG A 117 -2.52 -2.27 19.58
C ARG A 117 -3.84 -1.64 19.11
N PRO A 118 -5.00 -2.26 19.39
CA PRO A 118 -6.29 -1.73 18.95
C PRO A 118 -6.72 -0.50 19.74
N GLY A 119 -7.31 0.48 19.06
CA GLY A 119 -8.10 1.55 19.68
C GLY A 119 -9.60 1.32 19.48
N SER A 120 -10.39 2.39 19.43
CA SER A 120 -11.85 2.33 19.32
C SER A 120 -12.43 2.91 18.01
N VAL A 121 -11.59 3.49 17.15
CA VAL A 121 -12.02 4.13 15.90
C VAL A 121 -11.83 3.17 14.73
N ALA A 122 -12.92 2.78 14.06
CA ALA A 122 -12.85 1.97 12.84
C ALA A 122 -13.12 2.84 11.61
N TYR A 123 -12.28 2.75 10.58
CA TYR A 123 -12.41 3.57 9.39
C TYR A 123 -12.50 2.76 8.10
N VAL A 124 -13.12 3.39 7.10
CA VAL A 124 -13.12 2.94 5.72
C VAL A 124 -12.84 4.12 4.78
N SER A 125 -11.95 3.94 3.81
CA SER A 125 -11.56 4.98 2.85
C SER A 125 -11.42 4.41 1.43
N LYS A 126 -11.53 5.25 0.38
CA LYS A 126 -11.09 4.87 -0.97
C LYS A 126 -9.57 4.90 -1.14
N SER A 127 -8.92 5.96 -0.66
CA SER A 127 -7.49 6.19 -0.90
C SER A 127 -6.60 5.43 0.08
N GLY A 128 -5.66 4.65 -0.44
CA GLY A 128 -4.62 4.00 0.39
C GLY A 128 -3.59 4.97 0.98
N GLY A 129 -3.35 6.12 0.34
CA GLY A 129 -2.50 7.16 0.90
C GLY A 129 -3.18 7.85 2.08
N MET A 130 -4.45 8.23 1.91
CA MET A 130 -5.21 8.87 2.98
C MET A 130 -5.54 7.91 4.13
N SER A 131 -5.64 6.60 3.90
CA SER A 131 -5.77 5.65 5.01
C SER A 131 -4.58 5.71 5.97
N ASN A 132 -3.37 5.94 5.45
CA ASN A 132 -2.21 6.13 6.30
C ASN A 132 -2.23 7.47 7.05
N GLU A 133 -2.72 8.53 6.41
CA GLU A 133 -2.93 9.81 7.09
C GLU A 133 -4.03 9.70 8.17
N LEU A 134 -5.10 8.93 7.92
CA LEU A 134 -6.12 8.63 8.92
C LEU A 134 -5.53 7.89 10.12
N ASN A 135 -4.61 6.94 9.93
CA ASN A 135 -3.91 6.31 11.05
C ASN A 135 -3.22 7.35 11.94
N ASN A 136 -2.50 8.31 11.33
CA ASN A 136 -1.81 9.39 12.04
C ASN A 136 -2.77 10.40 12.70
N ILE A 137 -3.86 10.79 12.03
CA ILE A 137 -4.86 11.69 12.60
C ILE A 137 -5.57 11.02 13.78
N ILE A 138 -6.03 9.78 13.61
CA ILE A 138 -6.79 9.05 14.62
C ILE A 138 -5.93 8.81 15.86
N CYS A 139 -4.67 8.37 15.72
CA CYS A 139 -3.81 8.10 16.88
C CYS A 139 -3.49 9.35 17.72
N ARG A 140 -3.53 10.55 17.12
CA ARG A 140 -3.29 11.83 17.81
C ARG A 140 -4.55 12.43 18.44
N ASN A 141 -5.72 11.93 18.10
CA ASN A 141 -7.01 12.52 18.49
C ASN A 141 -7.97 11.52 19.15
N SER A 142 -7.52 10.29 19.42
CA SER A 142 -8.27 9.22 20.08
C SER A 142 -7.30 8.17 20.65
N ASN A 143 -7.80 7.07 21.24
CA ASN A 143 -6.96 5.93 21.67
C ASN A 143 -6.35 5.11 20.52
N GLY A 144 -6.76 5.34 19.26
CA GLY A 144 -6.18 4.70 18.08
C GLY A 144 -7.21 4.01 17.18
N VAL A 145 -6.67 3.36 16.14
CA VAL A 145 -7.47 2.63 15.15
C VAL A 145 -7.85 1.25 15.69
N TYR A 146 -9.12 0.88 15.57
CA TYR A 146 -9.61 -0.47 15.83
C TYR A 146 -9.43 -1.37 14.60
N GLU A 147 -9.92 -0.91 13.44
CA GLU A 147 -9.75 -1.56 12.14
C GLU A 147 -9.87 -0.50 11.04
N GLY A 148 -8.95 -0.53 10.07
CA GLY A 148 -8.89 0.41 8.96
C GLY A 148 -8.83 -0.32 7.63
N VAL A 149 -9.72 0.03 6.69
CA VAL A 149 -9.74 -0.58 5.35
C VAL A 149 -9.74 0.50 4.28
N ALA A 150 -8.86 0.36 3.30
CA ALA A 150 -8.96 1.06 2.03
C ALA A 150 -9.69 0.16 1.02
N ILE A 151 -10.89 0.54 0.56
CA ILE A 151 -11.67 -0.27 -0.40
C ILE A 151 -11.10 -0.20 -1.83
N GLY A 152 -10.32 0.86 -2.11
CA GLY A 152 -9.68 1.11 -3.39
C GLY A 152 -10.33 2.24 -4.20
N GLY A 153 -9.56 2.79 -5.13
CA GLY A 153 -9.94 3.93 -5.97
C GLY A 153 -10.72 3.57 -7.25
N ASP A 154 -10.87 2.28 -7.55
CA ASP A 154 -11.58 1.83 -8.74
C ASP A 154 -13.08 2.15 -8.68
N ARG A 155 -13.73 2.26 -9.85
CA ARG A 155 -15.16 2.58 -9.97
C ARG A 155 -16.05 1.54 -9.30
N TYR A 156 -15.66 0.27 -9.37
CA TYR A 156 -16.38 -0.87 -8.79
C TYR A 156 -15.43 -1.57 -7.80
N PRO A 157 -15.33 -1.10 -6.54
CA PRO A 157 -14.53 -1.80 -5.55
C PRO A 157 -15.19 -3.15 -5.21
N GLY A 158 -14.37 -4.14 -4.86
CA GLY A 158 -14.79 -5.49 -4.47
C GLY A 158 -15.66 -5.53 -3.22
N SER A 159 -15.49 -4.54 -2.36
CA SER A 159 -16.30 -4.26 -1.18
C SER A 159 -16.55 -2.76 -1.09
N ARG A 160 -17.73 -2.38 -0.61
CA ARG A 160 -18.19 -0.99 -0.57
C ARG A 160 -18.09 -0.44 0.85
N PHE A 161 -18.28 0.88 0.99
CA PHE A 161 -18.29 1.53 2.30
C PHE A 161 -19.27 0.89 3.27
N ILE A 162 -20.49 0.61 2.81
CA ILE A 162 -21.54 0.02 3.62
C ILE A 162 -21.13 -1.36 4.16
N ASP A 163 -20.46 -2.18 3.36
CA ASP A 163 -20.08 -3.55 3.75
C ASP A 163 -19.15 -3.54 4.97
N HIS A 164 -18.18 -2.61 5.00
CA HIS A 164 -17.28 -2.48 6.14
C HIS A 164 -17.93 -1.78 7.34
N LEU A 165 -18.74 -0.75 7.11
CA LEU A 165 -19.40 -0.04 8.20
C LEU A 165 -20.45 -0.90 8.91
N LEU A 166 -21.13 -1.81 8.21
CA LEU A 166 -22.01 -2.79 8.85
C LEU A 166 -21.22 -3.77 9.72
N ARG A 167 -20.07 -4.27 9.26
CA ARG A 167 -19.19 -5.10 10.11
C ARG A 167 -18.74 -4.34 11.37
N TYR A 168 -18.35 -3.08 11.23
CA TYR A 168 -17.93 -2.27 12.38
C TYR A 168 -19.09 -1.92 13.31
N GLN A 169 -20.29 -1.72 12.76
CA GLN A 169 -21.50 -1.55 13.55
C GLN A 169 -21.76 -2.80 14.41
N ASP A 170 -21.58 -3.99 13.86
CA ASP A 170 -21.84 -5.25 14.55
C ASP A 170 -20.70 -5.68 15.49
N ASP A 171 -19.50 -5.07 15.38
CA ASP A 171 -18.36 -5.36 16.24
C ASP A 171 -18.35 -4.44 17.48
N PRO A 172 -18.43 -4.97 18.72
CA PRO A 172 -18.48 -4.14 19.94
C PRO A 172 -17.20 -3.34 20.21
N GLY A 173 -16.06 -3.72 19.63
CA GLY A 173 -14.78 -3.00 19.79
C GLY A 173 -14.68 -1.72 18.97
N ALA A 174 -15.38 -1.65 17.83
CA ALA A 174 -15.51 -0.42 17.05
C ALA A 174 -16.57 0.48 17.68
N LYS A 175 -16.18 1.61 18.27
CA LYS A 175 -17.08 2.56 18.95
C LYS A 175 -17.41 3.76 18.08
N ILE A 176 -16.43 4.26 17.34
CA ILE A 176 -16.57 5.39 16.43
C ILE A 176 -16.30 4.90 15.01
N LEU A 177 -17.20 5.23 14.09
CA LEU A 177 -17.09 4.87 12.68
C LEU A 177 -16.61 6.08 11.88
N LEU A 178 -15.66 5.90 10.97
CA LEU A 178 -15.15 6.96 10.11
C LEU A 178 -15.22 6.56 8.64
N LEU A 179 -15.90 7.37 7.83
CA LEU A 179 -15.95 7.24 6.38
C LEU A 179 -15.17 8.39 5.72
N LEU A 180 -14.15 8.05 4.93
CA LEU A 180 -13.46 9.01 4.06
C LEU A 180 -13.79 8.70 2.59
N GLY A 181 -14.82 9.38 2.11
CA GLY A 181 -15.37 9.26 0.75
C GLY A 181 -14.65 10.16 -0.25
N GLU A 182 -15.13 10.13 -1.49
CA GLU A 182 -14.53 10.90 -2.60
C GLU A 182 -15.62 11.37 -3.56
N VAL A 183 -15.29 12.35 -4.41
CA VAL A 183 -16.08 12.70 -5.59
C VAL A 183 -16.26 11.48 -6.52
N GLY A 184 -17.41 11.38 -7.18
CA GLY A 184 -17.72 10.30 -8.12
C GLY A 184 -18.45 9.12 -7.48
N GLY A 185 -19.42 8.56 -8.21
CA GLY A 185 -20.27 7.47 -7.70
C GLY A 185 -21.21 7.89 -6.56
N ILE A 186 -21.93 6.92 -5.99
CA ILE A 186 -23.00 7.14 -5.00
C ILE A 186 -22.92 6.18 -3.80
N ASP A 187 -21.75 5.57 -3.56
CA ASP A 187 -21.58 4.53 -2.53
C ASP A 187 -21.89 5.02 -1.12
N GLU A 188 -21.61 6.30 -0.84
CA GLU A 188 -21.85 6.91 0.46
C GLU A 188 -23.34 7.01 0.81
N TYR A 189 -24.23 7.08 -0.20
CA TYR A 189 -25.68 7.20 0.03
C TYR A 189 -26.29 5.94 0.66
N ASP A 190 -25.71 4.75 0.42
CA ASP A 190 -26.16 3.53 1.07
C ASP A 190 -25.87 3.54 2.59
N VAL A 191 -24.76 4.18 2.98
CA VAL A 191 -24.43 4.43 4.39
C VAL A 191 -25.42 5.41 5.00
N MET A 192 -25.76 6.50 4.30
CA MET A 192 -26.77 7.45 4.74
C MET A 192 -28.13 6.77 4.96
N LYS A 193 -28.52 5.83 4.08
CA LYS A 193 -29.75 5.04 4.23
C LYS A 193 -29.68 4.12 5.46
N ALA A 194 -28.54 3.50 5.73
CA ALA A 194 -28.33 2.66 6.92
C ALA A 194 -28.40 3.47 8.22
N VAL A 195 -27.84 4.69 8.25
CA VAL A 195 -27.96 5.61 9.39
C VAL A 195 -29.41 6.06 9.59
N LYS A 196 -30.09 6.53 8.52
CA LYS A 196 -31.49 6.98 8.60
C LYS A 196 -32.48 5.87 9.03
N SER A 197 -32.18 4.62 8.69
CA SER A 197 -33.02 3.47 9.08
C SER A 197 -32.73 2.95 10.49
N GLY A 198 -31.69 3.47 11.16
CA GLY A 198 -31.24 2.98 12.46
C GLY A 198 -30.46 1.66 12.38
N ARG A 199 -30.08 1.19 11.19
CA ARG A 199 -29.21 0.01 11.04
C ARG A 199 -27.79 0.30 11.52
N ILE A 200 -27.33 1.54 11.36
CA ILE A 200 -26.11 2.08 11.95
C ILE A 200 -26.52 3.14 12.96
N ASP A 201 -26.23 2.89 14.23
CA ASP A 201 -26.57 3.78 15.35
C ASP A 201 -25.32 4.32 16.08
N LYS A 202 -24.14 3.74 15.83
CA LYS A 202 -22.86 4.27 16.32
C LYS A 202 -22.55 5.62 15.65
N PRO A 203 -21.81 6.51 16.34
CA PRO A 203 -21.42 7.79 15.77
C PRO A 203 -20.58 7.59 14.50
N VAL A 204 -21.06 8.13 13.38
CA VAL A 204 -20.36 8.09 12.09
C VAL A 204 -19.82 9.47 11.75
N ILE A 205 -18.50 9.62 11.76
CA ILE A 205 -17.79 10.78 11.23
C ILE A 205 -17.59 10.55 9.74
N ALA A 206 -17.96 11.51 8.89
CA ALA A 206 -17.83 11.34 7.44
C ALA A 206 -17.37 12.59 6.72
N TRP A 207 -16.51 12.41 5.73
CA TRP A 207 -16.06 13.48 4.85
C TRP A 207 -15.78 12.94 3.45
N CYS A 208 -16.35 13.57 2.42
CA CYS A 208 -16.02 13.32 1.02
C CYS A 208 -15.03 14.38 0.52
N VAL A 209 -13.86 13.93 0.06
CA VAL A 209 -12.86 14.79 -0.57
C VAL A 209 -13.21 15.10 -2.04
N GLY A 210 -12.60 16.13 -2.62
CA GLY A 210 -12.87 16.57 -4.00
C GLY A 210 -13.87 17.72 -4.11
N THR A 211 -14.05 18.51 -3.05
CA THR A 211 -14.92 19.71 -3.05
C THR A 211 -14.43 20.78 -4.04
N CYS A 212 -13.15 20.80 -4.39
CA CYS A 212 -12.60 21.69 -5.42
C CYS A 212 -13.15 21.41 -6.82
N ALA A 213 -13.74 20.24 -7.08
CA ALA A 213 -14.30 19.89 -8.38
C ALA A 213 -15.35 20.91 -8.85
N SER A 214 -16.12 21.49 -7.92
CA SER A 214 -17.11 22.53 -8.25
C SER A 214 -16.51 23.90 -8.57
N CYS A 215 -15.21 24.10 -8.30
CA CYS A 215 -14.50 25.34 -8.63
C CYS A 215 -13.97 25.34 -10.06
N PHE A 216 -13.94 24.18 -10.73
CA PHE A 216 -13.47 24.07 -12.10
C PHE A 216 -14.61 24.30 -13.10
N ALA A 217 -14.29 24.93 -14.23
CA ALA A 217 -15.26 25.22 -15.29
C ALA A 217 -15.60 23.96 -16.13
N THR A 218 -14.77 22.94 -16.08
CA THR A 218 -14.89 21.69 -16.84
C THR A 218 -14.90 20.49 -15.90
N GLU A 219 -15.49 19.39 -16.35
CA GLU A 219 -15.36 18.12 -15.66
C GLU A 219 -13.90 17.67 -15.63
N VAL A 220 -13.40 17.31 -14.45
CA VAL A 220 -12.03 16.85 -14.24
C VAL A 220 -12.07 15.42 -13.72
N GLN A 221 -11.38 14.52 -14.41
CA GLN A 221 -11.05 13.19 -13.90
C GLN A 221 -9.87 13.33 -12.94
N PHE A 222 -10.06 12.97 -11.67
CA PHE A 222 -8.96 12.89 -10.70
C PHE A 222 -8.21 11.54 -10.83
N GLY A 223 -7.13 11.39 -10.05
CA GLY A 223 -6.20 10.26 -10.19
C GLY A 223 -6.84 8.88 -10.06
N HIS A 224 -7.72 8.66 -9.09
CA HIS A 224 -8.43 7.40 -8.97
C HIS A 224 -9.44 7.22 -10.12
N ALA A 225 -9.57 6.00 -10.65
CA ALA A 225 -10.46 5.71 -11.78
C ALA A 225 -11.93 6.06 -11.49
N GLY A 226 -12.39 5.91 -10.25
CA GLY A 226 -13.75 6.26 -9.83
C GLY A 226 -13.98 7.75 -9.55
N ALA A 227 -12.93 8.58 -9.52
CA ALA A 227 -12.99 9.95 -9.03
C ALA A 227 -13.38 10.97 -10.12
N GLN A 228 -14.58 10.81 -10.66
CA GLN A 228 -15.20 11.75 -11.59
C GLN A 228 -16.70 11.82 -11.32
N ALA A 229 -17.22 13.02 -11.08
CA ALA A 229 -18.64 13.25 -10.93
C ALA A 229 -19.31 13.39 -12.31
N ARG A 230 -20.27 12.52 -12.62
CA ARG A 230 -21.11 12.60 -13.83
C ARG A 230 -22.45 13.30 -13.62
N GLY A 231 -22.72 13.72 -12.39
CA GLY A 231 -23.95 14.40 -12.01
C GLY A 231 -23.83 15.04 -10.63
N LYS A 232 -24.81 15.90 -10.29
CA LYS A 232 -24.79 16.69 -9.05
C LYS A 232 -24.68 15.83 -7.78
N MET A 233 -25.37 14.69 -7.74
CA MET A 233 -25.33 13.75 -6.61
C MET A 233 -23.95 13.12 -6.40
N GLU A 234 -23.12 13.04 -7.44
CA GLU A 234 -21.78 12.47 -7.34
C GLU A 234 -20.74 13.49 -6.86
N THR A 235 -21.11 14.76 -6.74
CA THR A 235 -20.19 15.80 -6.25
C THR A 235 -19.93 15.66 -4.76
N ALA A 236 -18.68 15.87 -4.33
CA ALA A 236 -18.29 15.78 -2.92
C ALA A 236 -19.11 16.73 -2.03
N ALA A 237 -19.40 17.96 -2.51
CA ALA A 237 -20.22 18.93 -1.79
C ALA A 237 -21.66 18.43 -1.56
N ALA A 238 -22.30 17.84 -2.58
CA ALA A 238 -23.65 17.27 -2.43
C ALA A 238 -23.65 16.07 -1.48
N LYS A 239 -22.63 15.21 -1.54
CA LYS A 239 -22.48 14.09 -0.61
C LYS A 239 -22.29 14.56 0.83
N ASN A 240 -21.43 15.55 1.08
CA ASN A 240 -21.21 16.11 2.42
C ASN A 240 -22.48 16.72 3.01
N ALA A 241 -23.24 17.48 2.22
CA ALA A 241 -24.53 18.02 2.65
C ALA A 241 -25.53 16.88 2.98
N ALA A 242 -25.65 15.88 2.09
CA ALA A 242 -26.56 14.76 2.29
C ALA A 242 -26.17 13.88 3.50
N MET A 243 -24.88 13.67 3.76
CA MET A 243 -24.39 12.96 4.94
C MET A 243 -24.76 13.70 6.23
N LYS A 244 -24.61 15.04 6.24
CA LYS A 244 -24.99 15.88 7.38
C LYS A 244 -26.50 15.81 7.64
N GLU A 245 -27.32 15.89 6.60
CA GLU A 245 -28.78 15.71 6.68
C GLU A 245 -29.19 14.30 7.13
N ALA A 246 -28.36 13.28 6.88
CA ALA A 246 -28.58 11.91 7.32
C ALA A 246 -28.28 11.67 8.80
N GLY A 247 -27.75 12.67 9.52
CA GLY A 247 -27.37 12.54 10.93
C GLY A 247 -25.92 12.10 11.14
N MET A 248 -25.10 12.05 10.08
CA MET A 248 -23.67 11.81 10.20
C MET A 248 -22.95 13.08 10.65
N ILE A 249 -21.82 12.92 11.33
CA ILE A 249 -20.99 14.02 11.83
C ILE A 249 -20.03 14.43 10.70
N VAL A 250 -20.33 15.54 10.04
CA VAL A 250 -19.56 16.03 8.89
C VAL A 250 -18.82 17.33 9.27
N PRO A 251 -17.47 17.34 9.28
CA PRO A 251 -16.70 18.56 9.52
C PRO A 251 -16.89 19.56 8.37
N ASP A 252 -16.60 20.84 8.62
CA ASP A 252 -16.71 21.88 7.59
C ASP A 252 -15.66 21.73 6.47
N SER A 253 -14.53 21.08 6.79
CA SER A 253 -13.41 20.84 5.90
C SER A 253 -12.52 19.71 6.42
N PHE A 254 -11.61 19.20 5.58
CA PHE A 254 -10.74 18.07 5.96
C PHE A 254 -9.79 18.42 7.12
N ASP A 255 -9.30 19.66 7.21
CA ASP A 255 -8.46 20.15 8.30
C ASP A 255 -9.19 20.20 9.66
N LYS A 256 -10.53 20.15 9.66
CA LYS A 256 -11.36 20.07 10.87
C LYS A 256 -11.65 18.65 11.33
N LEU A 257 -11.33 17.64 10.51
CA LEU A 257 -11.47 16.23 10.88
C LEU A 257 -10.77 15.85 12.20
N PRO A 258 -9.52 16.30 12.49
CA PRO A 258 -8.86 16.01 13.78
C PRO A 258 -9.65 16.52 14.99
N GLU A 259 -10.15 17.76 14.92
CA GLU A 259 -10.93 18.39 15.99
C GLU A 259 -12.25 17.64 16.21
N THR A 260 -12.92 17.24 15.13
CA THR A 260 -14.17 16.45 15.18
C THR A 260 -13.96 15.07 15.82
N ILE A 261 -12.91 14.34 15.42
CA ILE A 261 -12.57 13.04 16.03
C ILE A 261 -12.35 13.20 17.53
N ARG A 262 -11.53 14.18 17.93
CA ARG A 262 -11.22 14.43 19.34
C ARG A 262 -12.47 14.75 20.15
N SER A 263 -13.34 15.61 19.63
CA SER A 263 -14.57 16.02 20.31
C SER A 263 -15.50 14.82 20.60
N ILE A 264 -15.75 13.98 19.59
CA ILE A 264 -16.59 12.79 19.74
C ILE A 264 -15.93 11.78 20.68
N TYR A 265 -14.62 11.56 20.52
CA TYR A 265 -13.87 10.64 21.36
C TYR A 265 -13.92 11.04 22.84
N THR A 266 -13.60 12.30 23.16
CA THR A 266 -13.63 12.82 24.53
C THR A 266 -15.03 12.70 25.13
N LYS A 267 -16.08 13.06 24.38
CA LYS A 267 -17.46 12.90 24.84
C LYS A 267 -17.79 11.45 25.21
N MET A 268 -17.42 10.48 24.36
CA MET A 268 -17.68 9.06 24.63
C MET A 268 -16.85 8.51 25.80
N VAL A 269 -15.68 9.08 26.08
CA VAL A 269 -14.90 8.75 27.29
C VAL A 269 -15.60 9.30 28.54
N GLU A 270 -16.09 10.54 28.50
CA GLU A 270 -16.85 11.17 29.60
C GLU A 270 -18.16 10.45 29.90
N GLU A 271 -18.86 9.96 28.86
CA GLU A 271 -20.09 9.17 28.98
C GLU A 271 -19.83 7.72 29.43
N GLY A 272 -18.58 7.26 29.41
CA GLY A 272 -18.17 5.91 29.82
C GLY A 272 -18.32 4.83 28.75
N ASP A 273 -18.68 5.21 27.51
CA ASP A 273 -18.78 4.30 26.37
C ASP A 273 -17.42 3.80 25.88
N ILE A 274 -16.37 4.61 26.10
CA ILE A 274 -14.97 4.26 25.84
C ILE A 274 -14.20 4.35 27.17
N VAL A 275 -13.54 3.26 27.53
CA VAL A 275 -12.64 3.22 28.67
C VAL A 275 -11.21 3.25 28.15
N GLU A 276 -10.43 4.24 28.57
CA GLU A 276 -9.00 4.30 28.23
C GLU A 276 -8.21 3.29 29.04
N GLU A 277 -7.39 2.51 28.34
CA GLU A 277 -6.43 1.60 28.95
C GLU A 277 -5.03 2.23 28.93
N PRO A 278 -4.19 2.00 29.96
CA PRO A 278 -2.81 2.44 29.95
C PRO A 278 -2.07 1.93 28.70
N GLU A 279 -1.25 2.78 28.09
CA GLU A 279 -0.41 2.37 26.97
C GLU A 279 0.56 1.27 27.43
N GLY A 280 0.58 0.16 26.69
CA GLY A 280 1.53 -0.93 26.92
C GLY A 280 2.95 -0.57 26.47
N GLU A 281 3.86 -1.53 26.58
CA GLU A 281 5.22 -1.35 26.07
C GLU A 281 5.22 -1.30 24.53
N THR A 282 5.88 -0.26 24.00
CA THR A 282 6.12 -0.15 22.56
C THR A 282 7.07 -1.28 22.12
N PRO A 283 6.69 -2.09 21.11
CA PRO A 283 7.56 -3.13 20.58
C PRO A 283 8.89 -2.55 20.10
N GLN A 284 9.99 -3.09 20.62
CA GLN A 284 11.34 -2.73 20.15
C GLN A 284 11.69 -3.59 18.95
N VAL A 285 11.82 -2.98 17.77
CA VAL A 285 12.34 -3.69 16.59
C VAL A 285 13.71 -3.11 16.25
N PRO A 286 14.74 -3.95 16.08
CA PRO A 286 16.05 -3.46 15.69
C PRO A 286 15.98 -2.72 14.35
N MET A 287 16.76 -1.66 14.24
CA MET A 287 16.88 -0.93 12.98
C MET A 287 17.60 -1.78 11.94
N ASP A 288 17.04 -1.85 10.74
CA ASP A 288 17.68 -2.51 9.61
C ASP A 288 19.07 -1.93 9.33
N TYR A 289 20.06 -2.81 9.13
CA TYR A 289 21.45 -2.41 8.87
C TYR A 289 21.58 -1.43 7.68
N THR A 290 20.82 -1.68 6.61
CA THR A 290 20.78 -0.81 5.42
C THR A 290 20.29 0.60 5.76
N TRP A 291 19.30 0.72 6.64
CA TRP A 291 18.78 2.00 7.11
C TRP A 291 19.77 2.72 8.03
N ALA A 292 20.32 2.02 9.01
CA ALA A 292 21.33 2.54 9.92
C ALA A 292 22.57 3.06 9.16
N LYS A 293 23.00 2.32 8.12
CA LYS A 293 24.11 2.73 7.25
C LYS A 293 23.76 3.97 6.43
N LYS A 294 22.54 4.05 5.88
CA LYS A 294 22.07 5.20 5.09
C LYS A 294 21.99 6.48 5.94
N LEU A 295 21.60 6.36 7.21
CA LEU A 295 21.59 7.45 8.17
C LEU A 295 22.96 7.79 8.77
N GLY A 296 24.00 7.02 8.45
CA GLY A 296 25.35 7.23 9.00
C GLY A 296 25.52 6.86 10.47
N LEU A 297 24.56 6.11 11.06
CA LEU A 297 24.59 5.70 12.46
C LEU A 297 25.60 4.57 12.72
N VAL A 298 25.95 3.81 11.68
CA VAL A 298 26.91 2.71 11.75
C VAL A 298 27.92 2.80 10.61
N ARG A 299 29.14 2.36 10.88
CA ARG A 299 30.19 2.19 9.87
C ARG A 299 30.58 0.72 9.79
N LYS A 300 30.56 0.17 8.57
CA LYS A 300 31.12 -1.16 8.29
C LYS A 300 32.29 -0.98 7.32
N PRO A 301 33.49 -1.50 7.65
CA PRO A 301 34.62 -1.45 6.72
C PRO A 301 34.29 -2.23 5.44
N ALA A 302 34.82 -1.75 4.31
CA ALA A 302 34.72 -2.49 3.05
C ALA A 302 35.69 -3.68 3.11
N ASN A 303 35.19 -4.88 2.79
CA ASN A 303 36.02 -6.08 2.74
C ASN A 303 36.82 -6.20 1.44
N PHE A 304 36.37 -5.50 0.39
CA PHE A 304 36.96 -5.54 -0.94
C PHE A 304 37.14 -4.12 -1.47
N ILE A 305 38.21 -3.94 -2.26
CA ILE A 305 38.50 -2.70 -2.98
C ILE A 305 38.61 -3.07 -4.46
N SER A 306 37.77 -2.46 -5.30
CA SER A 306 37.91 -2.51 -6.76
C SER A 306 38.32 -1.15 -7.28
N SER A 307 39.23 -1.10 -8.25
CA SER A 307 39.74 0.13 -8.85
C SER A 307 39.75 0.12 -10.39
N ILE A 308 39.17 -0.92 -11.00
CA ILE A 308 39.23 -1.15 -12.45
C ILE A 308 37.89 -0.87 -13.14
N SER A 309 36.78 -1.01 -12.42
CA SER A 309 35.44 -0.73 -12.95
C SER A 309 34.50 -0.29 -11.83
N ASP A 310 33.49 0.52 -12.20
CA ASP A 310 32.37 0.88 -11.33
C ASP A 310 31.07 0.79 -12.12
N ASP A 311 30.19 -0.11 -11.69
CA ASP A 311 28.88 -0.42 -12.27
C ASP A 311 27.71 0.12 -11.43
N ARG A 312 28.00 0.87 -10.36
CA ARG A 312 26.98 1.38 -9.42
C ARG A 312 26.33 2.68 -9.89
N GLY A 313 26.97 3.39 -10.81
CA GLY A 313 26.48 4.65 -11.37
C GLY A 313 25.39 4.44 -12.43
N GLU A 314 24.95 5.54 -13.06
CA GLU A 314 24.02 5.49 -14.19
C GLU A 314 24.63 4.79 -15.41
N GLU A 315 25.96 4.81 -15.50
CA GLU A 315 26.71 4.26 -16.61
C GLU A 315 27.91 3.45 -16.09
N LEU A 316 28.16 2.31 -16.71
CA LEU A 316 29.35 1.50 -16.45
C LEU A 316 30.61 2.31 -16.75
N THR A 317 31.57 2.28 -15.84
CA THR A 317 32.89 2.88 -16.06
C THR A 317 34.00 1.84 -16.03
N TYR A 318 34.98 2.01 -16.92
CA TYR A 318 36.26 1.29 -16.92
C TYR A 318 37.37 2.27 -16.57
N CYS A 319 37.97 2.11 -15.39
CA CYS A 319 38.97 3.03 -14.84
C CYS A 319 38.52 4.51 -14.88
N GLY A 320 37.24 4.77 -14.58
CA GLY A 320 36.66 6.11 -14.58
C GLY A 320 36.27 6.66 -15.96
N ILE A 321 36.52 5.92 -17.05
CA ILE A 321 36.03 6.25 -18.39
C ILE A 321 34.67 5.58 -18.59
N THR A 322 33.66 6.33 -19.00
CA THR A 322 32.33 5.75 -19.22
C THR A 322 32.30 4.83 -20.43
N ILE A 323 31.41 3.83 -20.42
CA ILE A 323 31.33 2.87 -21.52
C ILE A 323 30.97 3.56 -22.86
N THR A 324 30.18 4.63 -22.84
CA THR A 324 29.90 5.48 -24.02
C THR A 324 31.16 6.16 -24.52
N GLU A 325 32.02 6.69 -23.64
CA GLU A 325 33.30 7.27 -24.07
C GLU A 325 34.23 6.21 -24.68
N VAL A 326 34.23 4.98 -24.12
CA VAL A 326 34.98 3.85 -24.68
C VAL A 326 34.59 3.57 -26.14
N PHE A 327 33.29 3.54 -26.43
CA PHE A 327 32.79 3.32 -27.80
C PHE A 327 32.97 4.53 -28.72
N THR A 328 32.67 5.74 -28.25
CA THR A 328 32.78 6.96 -29.07
C THR A 328 34.22 7.32 -29.40
N SER A 329 35.17 6.98 -28.52
CA SER A 329 36.61 7.11 -28.77
C SER A 329 37.18 5.96 -29.60
N ASN A 330 36.37 4.97 -30.00
CA ASN A 330 36.77 3.76 -30.71
C ASN A 330 38.01 3.07 -30.11
N LEU A 331 38.01 2.92 -28.78
CA LEU A 331 39.18 2.43 -28.02
C LEU A 331 39.57 0.97 -28.35
N GLY A 332 38.64 0.19 -28.90
CA GLY A 332 38.86 -1.22 -29.24
C GLY A 332 39.06 -2.12 -28.02
N VAL A 333 39.34 -3.40 -28.28
CA VAL A 333 39.59 -4.39 -27.22
C VAL A 333 40.90 -4.07 -26.50
N GLY A 334 41.92 -3.63 -27.24
CA GLY A 334 43.21 -3.25 -26.67
C GLY A 334 43.11 -2.06 -25.73
N GLY A 335 42.27 -1.07 -26.06
CA GLY A 335 42.04 0.09 -25.18
C GLY A 335 41.27 -0.26 -23.91
N VAL A 336 40.26 -1.13 -24.01
CA VAL A 336 39.53 -1.65 -22.84
C VAL A 336 40.46 -2.43 -21.91
N LEU A 337 41.32 -3.30 -22.45
CA LEU A 337 42.36 -3.98 -21.67
C LEU A 337 43.33 -2.99 -21.03
N GLY A 338 43.68 -1.91 -21.74
CA GLY A 338 44.38 -0.74 -21.21
C GLY A 338 43.77 -0.22 -19.90
N LEU A 339 42.47 0.02 -19.92
CA LEU A 339 41.72 0.56 -18.78
C LEU A 339 41.58 -0.47 -17.66
N LEU A 340 41.23 -1.72 -17.97
CA LEU A 340 40.94 -2.73 -16.95
C LEU A 340 42.20 -3.32 -16.31
N TRP A 341 43.24 -3.59 -17.09
CA TRP A 341 44.45 -4.26 -16.58
C TRP A 341 45.49 -3.27 -16.08
N PHE A 342 45.66 -2.15 -16.81
CA PHE A 342 46.72 -1.19 -16.52
C PHE A 342 46.21 0.11 -15.91
N ARG A 343 44.89 0.31 -15.84
CA ARG A 343 44.24 1.54 -15.34
C ARG A 343 44.73 2.79 -16.10
N ARG A 344 44.90 2.66 -17.41
CA ARG A 344 45.43 3.71 -18.28
C ARG A 344 44.77 3.72 -19.65
N LYS A 345 44.51 4.92 -20.17
CA LYS A 345 44.22 5.12 -21.59
C LYS A 345 45.53 5.00 -22.36
N LEU A 346 45.76 3.84 -22.98
CA LEU A 346 46.98 3.58 -23.75
C LEU A 346 46.96 4.34 -25.09
N ALA A 347 48.15 4.58 -25.65
CA ALA A 347 48.26 5.14 -26.99
C ALA A 347 47.67 4.16 -28.04
N PRO A 348 47.07 4.65 -29.15
CA PRO A 348 46.43 3.79 -30.15
C PRO A 348 47.33 2.66 -30.69
N GLU A 349 48.63 2.91 -30.83
CA GLU A 349 49.60 1.92 -31.29
C GLU A 349 49.77 0.78 -30.27
N CYS A 350 49.76 1.11 -28.98
CA CYS A 350 49.80 0.12 -27.89
C CYS A 350 48.51 -0.70 -27.84
N CYS A 351 47.35 -0.06 -28.00
CA CYS A 351 46.06 -0.76 -28.10
C CYS A 351 46.07 -1.76 -29.26
N LYS A 352 46.50 -1.31 -30.45
CA LYS A 352 46.59 -2.17 -31.64
C LYS A 352 47.61 -3.30 -31.48
N PHE A 353 48.74 -3.03 -30.82
CA PHE A 353 49.74 -4.07 -30.52
C PHE A 353 49.15 -5.15 -29.60
N ILE A 354 48.42 -4.76 -28.55
CA ILE A 354 47.71 -5.72 -27.68
C ILE A 354 46.74 -6.57 -28.50
N GLU A 355 45.95 -5.96 -29.38
CA GLU A 355 45.04 -6.67 -30.28
C GLU A 355 45.77 -7.63 -31.22
N MET A 356 46.93 -7.23 -31.76
CA MET A 356 47.77 -8.10 -32.59
C MET A 356 48.30 -9.31 -31.81
N VAL A 357 48.78 -9.09 -30.57
CA VAL A 357 49.23 -10.18 -29.69
C VAL A 357 48.09 -11.17 -29.46
N LEU A 358 46.88 -10.69 -29.16
CA LEU A 358 45.70 -11.53 -29.00
C LEU A 358 45.37 -12.34 -30.26
N MET A 359 45.52 -11.75 -31.45
CA MET A 359 45.27 -12.45 -32.72
C MET A 359 46.30 -13.53 -33.02
N VAL A 360 47.61 -13.26 -32.84
CA VAL A 360 48.66 -14.24 -33.15
C VAL A 360 48.76 -15.36 -32.11
N THR A 361 48.30 -15.12 -30.88
CA THR A 361 48.25 -16.12 -29.81
C THR A 361 46.88 -16.79 -29.67
N ALA A 362 45.95 -16.50 -30.59
CA ALA A 362 44.59 -17.03 -30.52
C ALA A 362 44.56 -18.56 -30.62
N ASP A 363 45.41 -19.12 -31.49
CA ASP A 363 45.69 -20.56 -31.60
C ASP A 363 47.08 -20.76 -32.23
N HIS A 364 47.89 -21.60 -31.59
CA HIS A 364 49.32 -21.86 -31.86
C HIS A 364 50.21 -20.60 -32.00
#